data_AF-A0A941QP34-F1
#
_entry.id   AF-A0A941QP34-F1
#
_cell.length_a   1.000
_cell.length_b   1.000
_cell.length_c   1.000
_cell.angle_alpha   90.00
_cell.angle_beta   90.00
_cell.angle_gamma   90.00
#
_symmetry.space_group_name_H-M   'P 1'
#
loop_
_entity.id
_entity.type
_entity.pdbx_description
1 polymer ?
#
loop_
_entity_poly.entity_id
_entity_poly.type
_entity_poly.pdbx_seq_one_letter_code
_entity_poly.pdbx_strand_id
1 'polypeptide(L)'
;MSLPMTSLHPDEAGKQWKCPLDRTFGSAKASNYCQGAACAVWRWMPMAANDPRFMSAVQREIAALQAEEPTKSKDGLHKKAVARVAADPAAFTFPNETDRGYCGLGGKPEGTK
;
A
#
# COMPACT_ATOMS: atom_id res chain seq x y z
N MET A 1 -7.90 -5.54 25.91
CA MET A 1 -8.36 -4.24 25.38
C MET A 1 -7.71 -4.06 24.01
N SER A 2 -8.39 -4.43 22.94
CA SER A 2 -7.89 -4.24 21.57
C SER A 2 -8.15 -2.79 21.18
N LEU A 3 -7.09 -1.97 21.15
CA LEU A 3 -7.17 -0.62 20.60
C LEU A 3 -7.63 -0.72 19.14
N PRO A 4 -8.55 0.15 18.67
CA PRO A 4 -8.90 0.19 17.26
C PRO A 4 -7.63 0.44 16.45
N MET A 5 -7.29 -0.52 15.60
CA MET A 5 -6.11 -0.44 14.74
C MET A 5 -6.26 0.77 13.83
N THR A 6 -5.61 1.86 14.19
CA THR A 6 -5.59 3.09 13.40
C THR A 6 -4.53 2.94 12.32
N SER A 7 -4.71 3.49 11.13
CA SER A 7 -3.62 3.54 10.15
C SER A 7 -2.71 4.76 10.42
N LEU A 8 -1.39 4.55 10.39
CA LEU A 8 -0.37 5.57 10.65
C LEU A 8 0.65 5.61 9.51
N HIS A 9 1.36 6.73 9.40
CA HIS A 9 2.56 6.78 8.56
C HIS A 9 3.65 5.86 9.14
N PRO A 10 4.51 5.25 8.30
CA PRO A 10 5.59 4.36 8.75
C PRO A 10 6.44 4.94 9.89
N ASP A 11 6.84 6.21 9.77
CA ASP A 11 7.69 6.89 10.75
C ASP A 11 6.96 7.17 12.08
N GLU A 12 5.65 7.41 12.01
CA GLU A 12 4.82 7.59 13.19
C GLU A 12 4.58 6.26 13.90
N ALA A 13 4.33 5.19 13.12
CA ALA A 13 4.16 3.84 13.65
C ALA A 13 5.44 3.38 14.38
N GLY A 14 6.62 3.68 13.86
CA GLY A 14 7.89 3.36 14.53
C GLY A 14 8.11 4.08 15.86
N LYS A 15 7.40 5.19 16.12
CA LYS A 15 7.46 5.91 17.39
C LYS A 15 6.37 5.48 18.37
N GLN A 16 5.21 5.08 17.85
CA GLN A 16 3.99 4.88 18.65
C GLN A 16 3.66 3.41 18.90
N TRP A 17 4.02 2.49 18.00
CA TRP A 17 3.62 1.09 18.08
C TRP A 17 4.77 0.20 18.52
N LYS A 18 4.55 -0.52 19.61
CA LYS A 18 5.41 -1.64 19.97
C LYS A 18 5.20 -2.79 19.00
N CYS A 19 6.29 -3.44 18.60
CA CYS A 19 6.21 -4.59 17.71
C CYS A 19 5.54 -5.77 18.44
N PRO A 20 4.46 -6.35 17.90
CA PRO A 20 3.83 -7.53 18.54
C PRO A 20 4.78 -8.73 18.64
N LEU A 21 5.72 -8.85 17.71
CA LEU A 21 6.71 -9.95 17.65
C LEU A 21 7.78 -9.85 18.75
N ASP A 22 7.97 -8.67 19.34
CA ASP A 22 8.90 -8.47 20.45
C ASP A 22 8.54 -9.38 21.65
N ARG A 23 7.25 -9.54 21.92
CA ARG A 23 6.75 -10.41 22.99
C ARG A 23 6.94 -11.90 22.72
N THR A 24 7.06 -12.29 21.45
CA THR A 24 7.15 -13.70 21.04
C THR A 24 8.59 -14.17 20.84
N PHE A 25 9.43 -13.32 20.25
CA PHE A 25 10.82 -13.69 19.89
C PHE A 25 11.88 -13.04 20.79
N GLY A 26 11.46 -12.14 21.69
CA GLY A 26 12.35 -11.33 22.51
C GLY A 26 13.02 -10.21 21.70
N SER A 27 13.30 -9.09 22.37
CA SER A 27 13.89 -7.88 21.79
C SER A 27 15.29 -8.05 21.19
N ALA A 28 15.94 -9.19 21.44
CA ALA A 28 17.21 -9.55 20.82
C ALA A 28 17.09 -9.93 19.32
N LYS A 29 15.90 -10.34 18.86
CA LYS A 29 15.64 -10.76 17.47
C LYS A 29 14.57 -9.93 16.77
N ALA A 30 13.70 -9.27 17.53
CA ALA A 30 12.68 -8.37 17.00
C ALA A 30 12.95 -6.95 17.48
N SER A 31 12.72 -5.96 16.61
CA SER A 31 12.72 -4.55 17.02
C SER A 31 11.65 -4.32 18.10
N ASN A 32 11.99 -3.57 19.16
CA ASN A 32 11.04 -3.16 20.20
C ASN A 32 9.85 -2.37 19.62
N TYR A 33 10.05 -1.64 18.52
CA TYR A 33 9.07 -0.80 17.85
C TYR A 33 8.78 -1.24 16.41
N CYS A 34 7.67 -0.76 15.85
CA CYS A 34 7.30 -1.02 14.46
C CYS A 34 8.39 -0.56 13.50
N GLN A 35 8.65 -1.35 12.47
CA GLN A 35 9.65 -1.05 11.43
C GLN A 35 9.02 -0.43 10.19
N GLY A 36 7.73 -0.08 10.23
CA GLY A 36 7.03 0.59 9.14
C GLY A 36 7.19 -0.15 7.80
N ALA A 37 7.53 0.61 6.75
CA ALA A 37 7.73 0.09 5.40
C ALA A 37 8.82 -1.00 5.29
N ALA A 38 9.80 -1.02 6.19
CA ALA A 38 10.85 -2.04 6.20
C ALA A 38 10.37 -3.38 6.81
N CYS A 39 9.18 -3.41 7.41
CA CYS A 39 8.61 -4.60 8.01
C CYS A 39 7.86 -5.45 6.97
N ALA A 40 8.22 -6.73 6.83
CA ALA A 40 7.56 -7.65 5.88
C ALA A 40 6.04 -7.83 6.13
N VAL A 41 5.59 -7.59 7.37
CA VAL A 41 4.17 -7.66 7.74
C VAL A 41 3.46 -6.31 7.67
N TRP A 42 4.13 -5.22 7.30
CA TRP A 42 3.46 -3.95 7.06
C TRP A 42 2.51 -4.06 5.87
N ARG A 43 1.35 -3.44 6.02
CA ARG A 43 0.31 -3.41 4.99
C ARG A 43 -0.11 -1.97 4.79
N TRP A 44 -0.02 -1.50 3.58
CA TRP A 44 -0.45 -0.17 3.22
C TRP A 44 -1.97 -0.11 3.11
N MET A 45 -2.55 1.06 3.41
CA MET A 45 -3.97 1.27 3.19
C MET A 45 -4.28 1.18 1.69
N PRO A 46 -5.41 0.57 1.30
CA PRO A 46 -5.84 0.58 -0.09
C PRO A 46 -6.01 2.02 -0.56
N MET A 47 -5.43 2.36 -1.71
CA MET A 47 -5.68 3.65 -2.34
C MET A 47 -7.12 3.72 -2.86
N ALA A 48 -7.71 4.91 -2.82
CA ALA A 48 -8.97 5.17 -3.49
C ALA A 48 -8.76 5.10 -5.01
N ALA A 49 -9.74 4.53 -5.75
CA ALA A 49 -9.68 4.47 -7.22
C ALA A 49 -9.63 5.85 -7.89
N ASN A 50 -10.06 6.90 -7.18
CA ASN A 50 -10.06 8.28 -7.64
C ASN A 50 -8.81 9.07 -7.19
N ASP A 51 -7.79 8.42 -6.61
CA ASP A 51 -6.53 9.10 -6.30
C ASP A 51 -5.89 9.62 -7.60
N PRO A 52 -5.57 10.93 -7.72
CA PRO A 52 -5.01 11.51 -8.94
C PRO A 52 -3.75 10.79 -9.41
N ARG A 53 -2.95 10.27 -8.47
CA ARG A 53 -1.71 9.57 -8.76
C ARG A 53 -2.01 8.20 -9.40
N PHE A 54 -3.00 7.48 -8.89
CA PHE A 54 -3.48 6.22 -9.48
C PHE A 54 -4.07 6.46 -10.88
N MET A 55 -4.92 7.48 -11.03
CA MET A 55 -5.49 7.83 -12.34
C MET A 55 -4.41 8.21 -13.36
N SER A 56 -3.39 8.97 -12.94
CA SER A 56 -2.26 9.32 -13.79
C SER A 56 -1.45 8.10 -14.23
N ALA A 57 -1.20 7.16 -13.32
CA ALA A 57 -0.53 5.90 -13.64
C ALA A 57 -1.34 5.07 -14.66
N VAL A 58 -2.66 4.96 -14.46
CA VAL A 58 -3.55 4.27 -15.40
C VAL A 58 -3.53 4.94 -16.78
N GLN A 59 -3.55 6.27 -16.86
CA GLN A 59 -3.46 7.00 -18.13
C GLN A 59 -2.14 6.75 -18.87
N ARG A 60 -1.01 6.75 -18.14
CA ARG A 60 0.30 6.41 -18.72
C ARG A 60 0.32 4.98 -19.28
N GLU A 61 -0.27 4.04 -18.55
CA GLU A 61 -0.35 2.65 -18.97
C GLU A 61 -1.29 2.46 -20.17
N ILE A 62 -2.40 3.20 -20.24
CA ILE A 62 -3.25 3.24 -21.44
C ILE A 62 -2.46 3.72 -22.65
N ALA A 63 -1.64 4.78 -22.50
CA ALA A 63 -0.83 5.28 -23.61
C ALA A 63 0.22 4.25 -24.08
N ALA A 64 0.87 3.54 -23.14
CA ALA A 64 1.80 2.46 -23.47
C ALA A 64 1.10 1.29 -24.19
N LEU A 65 -0.04 0.85 -23.65
CA LEU A 65 -0.85 -0.20 -24.26
C LEU A 65 -1.42 0.19 -25.63
N GLN A 66 -1.73 1.47 -25.85
CA GLN A 66 -2.19 1.96 -27.15
C GLN A 66 -1.07 1.91 -28.20
N ALA A 67 0.18 2.10 -27.79
CA ALA A 67 1.34 1.92 -28.68
C ALA A 67 1.57 0.44 -29.01
N GLU A 68 1.34 -0.47 -28.07
CA GLU A 68 1.40 -1.94 -28.28
C GLU A 68 0.23 -2.47 -29.11
N GLU A 69 -0.98 -1.93 -28.89
CA GLU A 69 -2.25 -2.41 -29.45
C GLU A 69 -3.04 -1.25 -30.11
N PRO A 70 -2.56 -0.69 -31.23
CA PRO A 70 -3.11 0.54 -31.82
C PRO A 70 -4.56 0.41 -32.31
N THR A 71 -5.02 -0.81 -32.55
CA THR A 71 -6.38 -1.10 -33.03
C THR A 71 -7.44 -1.13 -31.93
N LYS A 72 -7.03 -1.15 -30.65
CA LYS A 72 -7.98 -1.15 -29.53
C LYS A 72 -8.33 0.28 -29.12
N SER A 73 -9.58 0.47 -28.68
CA SER A 73 -10.01 1.74 -28.10
C SER A 73 -9.43 1.90 -26.68
N LYS A 74 -9.27 3.15 -26.24
CA LYS A 74 -8.80 3.49 -24.89
C LYS A 74 -9.65 2.83 -23.80
N ASP A 75 -10.97 2.77 -23.98
CA ASP A 75 -11.88 2.09 -23.04
C ASP A 75 -11.63 0.57 -22.98
N GLY A 76 -11.30 -0.04 -24.12
CA GLY A 76 -10.94 -1.46 -24.19
C GLY A 76 -9.60 -1.76 -23.50
N LEU A 77 -8.70 -0.78 -23.42
CA LEU A 77 -7.40 -0.89 -22.74
C LEU A 77 -7.47 -0.50 -21.26
N HIS A 78 -8.45 0.31 -20.85
CA HIS A 78 -8.59 0.81 -19.48
C HIS A 78 -8.58 -0.33 -18.45
N LYS A 79 -9.35 -1.40 -18.69
CA LYS A 79 -9.39 -2.56 -17.76
C LYS A 79 -8.03 -3.24 -17.62
N LYS A 80 -7.26 -3.34 -18.71
CA LYS A 80 -5.92 -3.94 -18.72
C LYS A 80 -4.90 -3.03 -18.03
N ALA A 81 -4.99 -1.73 -18.26
CA ALA A 81 -4.16 -0.71 -17.61
C ALA A 81 -4.38 -0.71 -16.09
N VAL A 82 -5.64 -0.69 -15.63
CA VAL A 82 -5.99 -0.77 -14.22
C VAL A 82 -5.43 -2.05 -13.58
N ALA A 83 -5.56 -3.20 -14.25
CA ALA A 83 -5.02 -4.46 -13.75
C ALA A 83 -3.49 -4.45 -13.63
N ARG A 84 -2.77 -3.84 -14.58
CA ARG A 84 -1.30 -3.70 -14.54
C ARG A 84 -0.85 -2.79 -13.39
N VAL A 85 -1.50 -1.62 -13.24
CA VAL A 85 -1.18 -0.68 -12.14
C VAL A 85 -1.51 -1.26 -10.77
N ALA A 86 -2.60 -2.01 -10.65
CA ALA A 86 -2.98 -2.65 -9.39
C ALA A 86 -2.09 -3.85 -9.02
N ALA A 87 -1.48 -4.52 -10.00
CA ALA A 87 -0.61 -5.67 -9.78
C ALA A 87 0.76 -5.27 -9.21
N ASP A 88 1.30 -4.11 -9.60
CA ASP A 88 2.54 -3.57 -9.06
C ASP A 88 2.45 -2.06 -8.80
N PRO A 89 1.83 -1.63 -7.69
CA PRO A 89 1.76 -0.22 -7.34
C PRO A 89 3.14 0.43 -7.13
N ALA A 90 4.17 -0.36 -6.75
CA ALA A 90 5.52 0.13 -6.44
C ALA A 90 6.23 0.66 -7.68
N ALA A 91 6.04 0.00 -8.83
CA ALA A 91 6.53 0.48 -10.11
C ALA A 91 6.01 1.90 -10.48
N PHE A 92 4.88 2.32 -9.91
CA PHE A 92 4.26 3.62 -10.16
C PHE A 92 4.43 4.61 -9.00
N THR A 93 5.45 4.40 -8.15
CA THR A 93 5.77 5.24 -6.98
C THR A 93 4.75 5.15 -5.84
N PHE A 94 4.05 4.02 -5.73
CA PHE A 94 3.13 3.73 -4.63
C PHE A 94 3.51 2.49 -3.84
N PRO A 95 3.24 2.45 -2.54
CA PRO A 95 2.89 3.56 -1.67
C PRO A 95 4.12 4.41 -1.36
N ASN A 96 3.91 5.72 -1.16
CA ASN A 96 4.98 6.63 -0.77
C ASN A 96 5.12 6.70 0.76
N GLU A 97 6.20 7.32 1.24
CA GLU A 97 6.46 7.48 2.68
C GLU A 97 5.36 8.28 3.40
N THR A 98 4.60 9.10 2.65
CA THR A 98 3.46 9.85 3.15
C THR A 98 2.14 9.08 3.09
N ASP A 99 2.12 7.82 2.68
CA ASP A 99 0.90 7.01 2.73
C ASP A 99 0.78 6.36 4.12
N ARG A 100 -0.43 5.98 4.51
CA ARG A 100 -0.70 5.31 5.79
C ARG A 100 -0.72 3.82 5.62
N GLY A 101 -0.27 3.10 6.63
CA GLY A 101 -0.34 1.65 6.70
C GLY A 101 -0.71 1.17 8.09
N TYR A 102 -0.74 -0.14 8.22
CA TYR A 102 -1.10 -0.85 9.44
C TYR A 102 -0.25 -2.10 9.61
N CYS A 103 -0.17 -2.59 10.84
CA CYS A 103 0.51 -3.85 11.14
C CYS A 103 -0.35 -5.02 10.66
N GLY A 104 0.11 -5.81 9.68
CA GLY A 104 -0.64 -6.96 9.16
C GLY A 104 -0.97 -8.03 10.21
N LEU A 105 -0.20 -8.12 11.29
CA LEU A 105 -0.47 -9.03 12.41
C LEU A 105 -1.59 -8.53 13.34
N GLY A 106 -1.88 -7.23 13.34
CA GLY A 106 -2.97 -6.66 14.14
C GLY A 106 -4.33 -6.70 13.46
N GLY A 107 -4.42 -7.20 12.23
CA GLY A 107 -5.64 -7.20 11.40
C GLY A 107 -5.76 -5.95 10.52
N LYS A 108 -6.81 -5.85 9.71
CA LYS A 108 -7.08 -4.63 8.93
C LYS A 108 -7.85 -3.63 9.81
N PRO A 109 -7.46 -2.35 9.87
CA PRO A 109 -8.27 -1.29 10.45
C PRO A 109 -9.72 -1.36 9.97
N GLU A 110 -10.69 -1.39 10.88
CA GLU A 110 -12.09 -1.19 10.51
C GLU A 110 -12.30 0.31 10.26
N GLY A 111 -12.30 0.72 8.99
CA GLY A 111 -12.65 2.09 8.64
C GLY A 111 -12.11 2.56 7.29
N THR A 112 -12.91 2.34 6.24
CA THR A 112 -13.56 3.41 5.46
C THR A 112 -14.48 2.69 4.47
N LYS A 113 -15.78 2.70 4.78
CA LYS A 113 -16.82 2.51 3.76
C LYS A 113 -16.95 3.81 2.99
#